data_AF-A0A7C4U7N4-F1
#
_entry.id   AF-A0A7C4U7N4-F1
#
_cell.length_a   1.000
_cell.length_b   1.000
_cell.length_c   1.000
_cell.angle_alpha   90.00
_cell.angle_beta   90.00
_cell.angle_gamma   90.00
#
_symmetry.space_group_name_H-M   'P 1'
#
loop_
_entity.id
_entity.type
_entity.pdbx_description
1 polymer ?
#
loop_
_entity_poly.entity_id
_entity_poly.type
_entity_poly.pdbx_seq_one_letter_code
_entity_poly.pdbx_strand_id
1 'polypeptide(L)'
;MSRKKSQSKSDFVNLFLQAADNESSDKGMAREFLASEGVNVDRMVSDGLKRIKQMQMIAEAKKTEQEMFASKKIKAQATQWVDELLSKVDFSLPELVRKEELTVSFRNVEHLSQEDIRVILIRHFTLKFLNQQKDNQQ
;
A
#
# COMPACT_ATOMS: atom_id res chain seq x y z
N MET A 1 -15.59 -56.84 -13.35
CA MET A 1 -15.56 -55.71 -12.40
C MET A 1 -15.58 -54.39 -13.16
N SER A 2 -16.76 -53.84 -13.46
CA SER A 2 -16.91 -52.57 -14.19
C SER A 2 -17.15 -51.43 -13.20
N ARG A 3 -16.13 -50.61 -12.93
CA ARG A 3 -16.29 -49.40 -12.12
C ARG A 3 -16.81 -48.29 -13.03
N LYS A 4 -18.12 -48.02 -12.95
CA LYS A 4 -18.75 -46.80 -13.47
C LYS A 4 -18.07 -45.61 -12.80
N LYS A 5 -17.19 -44.89 -13.53
CA LYS A 5 -16.66 -43.59 -13.09
C LYS A 5 -17.84 -42.62 -13.04
N SER A 6 -18.19 -42.15 -11.85
CA SER A 6 -19.17 -41.07 -11.69
C SER A 6 -18.59 -39.83 -12.35
N GLN A 7 -19.17 -39.42 -13.48
CA GLN A 7 -18.84 -38.15 -14.12
C GLN A 7 -19.12 -37.03 -13.10
N SER A 8 -18.08 -36.29 -12.75
CA SER A 8 -18.17 -35.20 -11.79
C SER A 8 -18.78 -33.97 -12.46
N LYS A 9 -19.48 -33.13 -11.70
CA LYS A 9 -19.97 -31.82 -12.20
C LYS A 9 -18.83 -30.97 -12.77
N SER A 10 -17.60 -31.14 -12.26
CA SER A 10 -16.39 -30.50 -12.81
C SER A 10 -16.08 -30.93 -14.25
N ASP A 11 -16.38 -32.18 -14.59
CA ASP A 11 -16.12 -32.70 -15.95
C ASP A 11 -17.11 -32.13 -16.96
N PHE A 12 -18.36 -31.86 -16.52
CA PHE A 12 -19.35 -31.14 -17.31
C PHE A 12 -18.96 -29.67 -17.53
N VAL A 13 -18.46 -28.99 -16.50
CA VAL A 13 -17.99 -27.60 -16.61
C VAL A 13 -16.80 -27.53 -17.57
N ASN A 14 -15.86 -28.48 -17.49
CA ASN A 14 -14.73 -28.56 -18.40
C ASN A 14 -15.16 -28.86 -19.84
N LEU A 15 -16.17 -29.72 -20.04
CA LEU A 15 -16.72 -30.00 -21.37
C LEU A 15 -17.38 -28.77 -21.99
N PHE A 16 -18.12 -27.98 -21.19
CA PHE A 16 -18.74 -26.73 -21.63
C PHE A 16 -17.71 -25.65 -21.95
N LEU A 17 -16.68 -25.52 -21.12
CA LEU A 17 -15.57 -24.58 -21.38
C LEU A 17 -14.79 -25.00 -22.64
N GLN A 18 -14.53 -26.29 -22.84
CA GLN A 18 -13.84 -26.79 -24.04
C GLN A 18 -14.67 -26.70 -25.31
N ALA A 19 -16.00 -26.81 -25.23
CA ALA A 19 -16.89 -26.56 -26.35
C ALA A 19 -16.94 -25.06 -26.69
N ALA A 20 -16.99 -24.19 -25.67
CA ALA A 20 -16.95 -22.74 -25.85
C ALA A 20 -15.61 -22.24 -26.42
N ASP A 21 -14.49 -22.88 -26.06
CA ASP A 21 -13.16 -22.54 -26.55
C ASP A 21 -12.92 -22.92 -28.03
N ASN A 22 -13.69 -23.86 -28.60
CA ASN A 22 -13.50 -24.31 -29.99
C ASN A 22 -14.40 -23.60 -31.02
N GLU A 23 -15.47 -22.91 -30.61
CA GLU A 23 -16.41 -22.26 -31.56
C GLU A 23 -16.42 -20.73 -31.53
N SER A 24 -15.72 -20.04 -30.63
CA SER A 24 -15.92 -18.59 -30.51
C SER A 24 -14.67 -17.77 -30.18
N SER A 25 -13.76 -17.68 -31.15
CA SER A 25 -12.84 -16.54 -31.25
C SER A 25 -13.57 -15.21 -31.56
N ASP A 26 -14.89 -15.24 -31.76
CA ASP A 26 -15.69 -14.04 -32.00
C ASP A 26 -16.41 -13.62 -30.71
N LYS A 27 -15.89 -12.58 -30.06
CA LYS A 27 -16.44 -12.07 -28.79
C LYS A 27 -17.92 -11.63 -28.92
N GLY A 28 -18.40 -11.39 -30.15
CA GLY A 28 -19.80 -11.10 -30.45
C GLY A 28 -20.71 -12.32 -30.29
N MET A 29 -20.38 -13.44 -30.93
CA MET A 29 -21.21 -14.65 -30.92
C MET A 29 -21.31 -15.29 -29.53
N ALA A 30 -20.23 -15.29 -28.75
CA ALA A 30 -20.28 -15.75 -27.35
C ALA A 30 -21.23 -14.92 -26.47
N ARG A 31 -21.32 -13.60 -26.69
CA ARG A 31 -22.24 -12.74 -25.94
C ARG A 31 -23.69 -12.99 -26.32
N GLU A 32 -23.96 -13.17 -27.61
CA GLU A 32 -25.30 -13.47 -28.13
C GLU A 32 -25.78 -14.85 -27.69
N PHE A 33 -24.91 -15.87 -27.72
CA PHE A 33 -25.21 -17.20 -27.19
C PHE A 33 -25.56 -17.17 -25.69
N LEU A 34 -24.72 -16.53 -24.87
CA LEU A 34 -24.97 -16.41 -23.43
C LEU A 34 -26.23 -15.59 -23.12
N ALA A 35 -26.51 -14.54 -23.88
CA ALA A 35 -27.74 -13.76 -23.76
C ALA A 35 -28.98 -14.59 -24.15
N SER A 36 -28.87 -15.44 -25.17
CA SER A 36 -29.94 -16.35 -25.62
C SER A 36 -30.26 -17.44 -24.58
N GLU A 37 -29.26 -17.87 -23.81
CA GLU A 37 -29.38 -18.76 -22.65
C GLU A 37 -29.88 -18.02 -21.38
N GLY A 38 -30.25 -16.74 -21.50
CA GLY A 38 -30.82 -15.92 -20.42
C GLY A 38 -29.78 -15.31 -19.47
N VAL A 39 -28.48 -15.39 -19.78
CA VAL A 39 -27.40 -14.81 -18.97
C VAL A 39 -27.20 -13.35 -19.36
N ASN A 40 -27.42 -12.44 -18.40
CA ASN A 40 -27.12 -11.01 -18.61
C ASN A 40 -25.62 -10.75 -18.42
N VAL A 41 -24.86 -10.93 -19.51
CA VAL A 41 -23.40 -10.80 -19.55
C VAL A 41 -22.93 -9.41 -19.11
N ASP A 42 -23.60 -8.35 -19.52
CA ASP A 42 -23.23 -6.97 -19.17
C ASP A 42 -23.38 -6.71 -17.66
N ARG A 43 -24.44 -7.25 -17.05
CA ARG A 43 -24.61 -7.17 -15.60
C ARG A 43 -23.52 -7.93 -14.86
N MET A 44 -23.18 -9.15 -15.28
CA MET A 44 -22.11 -9.95 -14.67
C MET A 44 -20.74 -9.25 -14.78
N VAL A 45 -20.43 -8.67 -15.94
CA VAL A 45 -19.20 -7.90 -16.13
C VAL A 45 -19.20 -6.67 -15.23
N SER A 46 -20.31 -5.93 -15.18
CA SER A 46 -20.41 -4.73 -14.33
C SER A 46 -20.25 -5.04 -12.84
N ASP A 47 -20.85 -6.15 -12.37
CA ASP A 47 -20.77 -6.55 -10.96
C ASP A 47 -19.41 -7.16 -10.63
N GLY A 48 -18.78 -7.87 -11.57
CA GLY A 48 -17.39 -8.31 -11.47
C GLY A 48 -16.43 -7.14 -11.35
N LEU A 49 -16.55 -6.12 -12.21
CA LEU A 49 -15.74 -4.90 -12.17
C LEU A 49 -15.94 -4.12 -10.87
N LYS A 50 -17.18 -3.98 -10.38
CA LYS A 50 -17.45 -3.37 -9.06
C LYS A 50 -16.72 -4.10 -7.95
N ARG A 51 -16.75 -5.44 -7.96
CA ARG A 51 -16.11 -6.26 -6.93
C ARG A 51 -14.58 -6.17 -6.98
N ILE A 52 -13.99 -6.14 -8.17
CA ILE A 52 -12.55 -5.89 -8.35
C ILE A 52 -12.17 -4.52 -7.79
N LYS A 53 -12.93 -3.48 -8.15
CA LYS A 53 -12.69 -2.12 -7.65
C LYS A 53 -12.82 -2.02 -6.14
N GLN A 54 -13.81 -2.67 -5.54
CA GLN A 54 -13.96 -2.75 -4.08
C GLN A 54 -12.76 -3.45 -3.42
N MET A 55 -12.29 -4.56 -3.99
CA MET A 55 -11.11 -5.27 -3.47
C MET A 55 -9.84 -4.43 -3.57
N GLN A 56 -9.64 -3.71 -4.68
CA GLN A 56 -8.53 -2.77 -4.85
C GLN A 56 -8.59 -1.65 -3.80
N MET A 57 -9.75 -1.04 -3.62
CA MET A 57 -9.94 0.01 -2.61
C MET A 57 -9.63 -0.47 -1.19
N ILE A 58 -10.06 -1.69 -0.83
CA ILE A 58 -9.77 -2.28 0.49
C ILE A 58 -8.26 -2.57 0.63
N ALA A 59 -7.62 -3.07 -0.41
CA ALA A 59 -6.18 -3.34 -0.41
C ALA A 59 -5.37 -2.05 -0.27
N GLU A 60 -5.73 -1.00 -1.00
CA GLU A 60 -5.12 0.32 -0.89
C GLU A 60 -5.33 0.92 0.50
N ALA A 61 -6.55 0.86 1.05
CA ALA A 61 -6.84 1.35 2.38
C ALA A 61 -5.99 0.64 3.45
N LYS A 62 -5.85 -0.70 3.36
CA LYS A 62 -4.98 -1.47 4.27
C LYS A 62 -3.51 -1.06 4.13
N LYS A 63 -3.04 -0.83 2.90
CA LYS A 63 -1.67 -0.35 2.66
C LYS A 63 -1.47 1.03 3.29
N THR A 64 -2.40 1.95 3.08
CA THR A 64 -2.36 3.29 3.70
C THR A 64 -2.41 3.23 5.22
N GLU A 65 -3.21 2.34 5.80
CA GLU A 65 -3.28 2.15 7.25
C GLU A 65 -1.94 1.65 7.82
N GLN A 66 -1.30 0.68 7.15
CA GLN A 66 0.02 0.17 7.53
C GLN A 66 1.09 1.26 7.41
N GLU A 67 1.10 2.01 6.32
CA GLU A 67 2.01 3.16 6.13
C GLU A 67 1.79 4.24 7.20
N MET A 68 0.53 4.51 7.58
CA MET A 68 0.20 5.44 8.66
C MET A 68 0.70 4.92 10.02
N PHE A 69 0.52 3.64 10.33
CA PHE A 69 1.00 3.04 11.58
C PHE A 69 2.53 3.07 11.66
N ALA A 70 3.21 2.70 10.58
CA ALA A 70 4.66 2.79 10.49
C ALA A 70 5.13 4.24 10.69
N SER A 71 4.49 5.19 10.00
CA SER A 71 4.80 6.62 10.13
C SER A 71 4.59 7.15 11.55
N LYS A 72 3.51 6.75 12.24
CA LYS A 72 3.26 7.13 13.65
C LYS A 72 4.33 6.59 14.58
N LYS A 73 4.75 5.33 14.39
CA LYS A 73 5.82 4.72 15.20
C LYS A 73 7.16 5.43 14.97
N ILE A 74 7.50 5.73 13.72
CA ILE A 74 8.73 6.46 13.37
C ILE A 74 8.71 7.86 13.96
N LYS A 75 7.57 8.56 13.89
CA LYS A 75 7.41 9.88 14.51
C LYS A 75 7.61 9.81 16.02
N ALA A 76 7.02 8.83 16.70
CA ALA A 76 7.20 8.63 18.13
C ALA A 76 8.68 8.36 18.49
N GLN A 77 9.35 7.53 17.70
CA GLN A 77 10.79 7.26 17.86
C GLN A 77 11.62 8.54 17.66
N ALA A 78 11.32 9.35 16.65
CA ALA A 78 11.97 10.63 16.41
C ALA A 78 11.74 11.62 17.56
N THR A 79 10.51 11.71 18.07
CA THR A 79 10.20 12.53 19.24
C THR A 79 11.03 12.12 20.45
N GLN A 80 11.03 10.82 20.79
CA GLN A 80 11.79 10.33 21.92
C GLN A 80 13.29 10.59 21.77
N TRP A 81 13.83 10.32 20.57
CA TRP A 81 15.25 10.52 20.30
C TRP A 81 15.66 12.00 20.41
N VAL A 82 14.82 12.92 19.94
CA VAL A 82 15.06 14.37 20.08
C VAL A 82 14.92 14.81 21.52
N ASP A 83 13.94 14.31 22.26
CA ASP A 83 13.77 14.62 23.68
C ASP A 83 14.99 14.17 24.50
N GLU A 84 15.48 12.96 24.23
CA GLU A 84 16.73 12.46 24.82
C GLU A 84 17.93 13.31 24.41
N LEU A 85 18.04 13.70 23.14
CA LEU A 85 19.12 14.56 22.64
C LEU A 85 19.14 15.92 23.35
N LEU A 86 17.98 16.57 23.48
CA LEU A 86 17.84 17.89 24.10
C LEU A 86 18.01 17.85 25.62
N SER A 87 17.80 16.68 26.24
CA SER A 87 18.02 16.48 27.69
C SER A 87 19.50 16.38 28.08
N LYS A 88 20.39 16.21 27.11
CA LYS A 88 21.83 16.07 27.36
C LYS A 88 22.44 17.42 27.76
N VAL A 89 23.26 17.40 28.82
CA VAL A 89 23.94 18.59 29.36
C VAL A 89 24.94 19.19 28.37
N ASP A 90 25.54 18.35 27.52
CA ASP A 90 26.51 18.72 26.47
C ASP A 90 25.87 19.02 25.11
N PHE A 91 24.54 19.16 25.06
CA PHE A 91 23.85 19.44 23.79
C PHE A 91 24.25 20.79 23.20
N SER A 92 24.78 20.76 21.98
CA SER A 92 25.12 21.93 21.19
C SER A 92 24.42 21.86 19.83
N LEU A 93 23.41 22.73 19.64
CA LEU A 93 22.70 22.83 18.36
C LEU A 93 23.65 23.18 17.20
N PRO A 94 24.59 24.14 17.31
CA PRO A 94 25.53 24.43 16.23
C PRO A 94 26.40 23.23 15.83
N GLU A 95 26.82 22.40 16.79
CA GLU A 95 27.61 21.19 16.50
C GLU A 95 26.76 20.14 15.80
N LEU A 96 25.52 19.93 16.25
CA LEU A 96 24.58 19.02 15.62
C LEU A 96 24.32 19.42 14.16
N VAL A 97 24.10 20.71 13.91
CA VAL A 97 23.84 21.26 12.57
C VAL A 97 24.98 20.95 11.61
N ARG A 98 26.23 21.09 12.06
CA ARG A 98 27.41 20.74 11.26
C ARG A 98 27.51 19.24 11.03
N LYS A 99 27.31 18.43 12.08
CA LYS A 99 27.46 16.97 12.01
C LYS A 99 26.41 16.32 11.11
N GLU A 100 25.19 16.81 11.16
CA GLU A 100 24.06 16.28 10.39
C GLU A 100 23.87 16.99 9.04
N GLU A 101 24.81 17.89 8.67
CA GLU A 101 24.78 18.68 7.43
C GLU A 101 23.40 19.31 7.16
N LEU A 102 22.77 19.84 8.23
CA LEU A 102 21.43 20.41 8.12
C LEU A 102 21.46 21.65 7.22
N THR A 103 20.98 21.48 5.99
CA THR A 103 20.88 22.53 4.95
C THR A 103 19.90 23.64 5.29
N VAL A 104 19.16 23.51 6.40
CA VAL A 104 18.19 24.51 6.82
C VAL A 104 18.95 25.73 7.30
N SER A 105 18.65 26.85 6.65
CA SER A 105 18.98 28.22 6.98
C SER A 105 18.85 28.54 8.48
N PHE A 106 19.83 28.11 9.27
CA PHE A 106 20.07 28.55 10.63
C PHE A 106 20.60 30.00 10.65
N ARG A 107 20.18 30.85 9.70
CA ARG A 107 20.48 32.29 9.72
C ARG A 107 19.85 32.98 10.94
N ASN A 108 18.85 32.36 11.56
CA ASN A 108 18.08 32.93 12.68
C ASN A 108 18.07 32.02 13.92
N VAL A 109 19.10 31.21 14.18
CA VAL A 109 19.13 30.30 15.36
C VAL A 109 18.90 31.05 16.66
N GLU A 110 19.40 32.29 16.72
CA GLU A 110 19.28 33.20 17.85
C GLU A 110 17.83 33.61 18.17
N HIS A 111 16.90 33.41 17.24
CA HIS A 111 15.48 33.74 17.40
C HIS A 111 14.58 32.50 17.52
N LEU A 112 15.13 31.29 17.45
CA LEU A 112 14.35 30.07 17.62
C LEU A 112 14.14 29.78 19.11
N SER A 113 12.89 29.53 19.50
CA SER A 113 12.61 29.01 20.82
C SER A 113 13.08 27.56 20.95
N GLN A 114 13.22 27.08 22.18
CA GLN A 114 13.55 25.68 22.44
C GLN A 114 12.53 24.71 21.81
N GLU A 115 11.26 25.10 21.78
CA GLU A 115 10.20 24.31 21.14
C GLU A 115 10.33 24.32 19.62
N ASP A 116 10.70 25.44 19.01
CA ASP A 116 10.93 25.49 17.55
C ASP A 116 12.09 24.58 17.14
N ILE A 117 13.18 24.61 17.91
CA ILE A 117 14.34 23.72 17.71
C ILE A 117 13.88 22.26 17.79
N ARG A 118 13.11 21.92 18.82
CA ARG A 118 12.56 20.58 19.01
C ARG A 118 11.72 20.14 17.82
N VAL A 119 10.78 20.96 17.36
CA VAL A 119 9.90 20.64 16.22
C VAL A 119 10.70 20.43 14.93
N ILE A 120 11.69 21.29 14.66
CA ILE A 120 12.55 21.18 13.47
C ILE A 120 13.34 19.86 13.50
N LEU A 121 13.94 19.53 14.65
CA LEU A 121 14.70 18.30 14.81
C LEU A 121 13.79 17.06 14.68
N ILE A 122 12.61 17.05 15.32
CA ILE A 122 11.66 15.94 15.20
C ILE A 122 11.30 15.71 13.73
N ARG A 123 11.04 16.79 12.98
CA ARG A 123 10.72 16.69 11.55
C ARG A 123 11.90 16.11 10.76
N HIS A 124 13.11 16.60 11.01
CA HIS A 124 14.30 16.09 10.34
C HIS A 124 14.52 14.59 10.62
N PHE A 125 14.54 14.19 11.89
CA PHE A 125 14.80 12.80 12.28
C PHE A 125 13.66 11.86 11.88
N THR A 126 12.41 12.33 11.83
CA THR A 126 11.30 11.54 11.28
C THR A 126 11.55 11.19 9.81
N LEU A 127 11.98 12.16 9.00
CA LEU A 127 12.30 11.93 7.59
C LEU A 127 13.53 11.02 7.42
N LYS A 128 14.57 11.25 8.23
CA LYS A 128 15.79 10.43 8.23
C LYS A 128 15.48 8.96 8.54
N PHE A 129 14.73 8.68 9.60
CA PHE A 129 14.37 7.32 9.99
C PHE A 129 13.42 6.65 9.00
N LEU A 130 12.53 7.42 8.34
CA LEU A 130 11.64 6.90 7.31
C LEU A 130 12.42 6.47 6.06
N ASN A 131 13.45 7.23 5.66
CA ASN A 131 14.33 6.85 4.56
C ASN A 131 15.18 5.61 4.91
N GLN A 132 15.74 5.55 6.12
CA GLN A 132 16.49 4.37 6.58
C GLN A 132 15.64 3.09 6.60
N GLN A 133 14.35 3.17 6.95
CA GLN A 133 13.46 2.01 6.86
C GLN A 133 13.19 1.58 5.42
N LYS A 134 13.10 2.51 4.48
CA LYS A 134 12.93 2.19 3.06
C LYS A 134 14.18 1.54 2.49
N ASP A 135 15.35 2.05 2.83
CA ASP A 135 16.63 1.52 2.38
C ASP A 135 16.91 0.12 2.94
N ASN A 136 16.45 -0.17 4.16
CA ASN A 136 16.59 -1.50 4.79
C ASN A 136 15.56 -2.53 4.32
N GLN A 137 14.53 -2.13 3.56
CA GLN A 137 13.48 -3.02 3.03
C GLN A 137 13.62 -3.31 1.53
N GLN A 138 14.61 -2.71 0.86
CA GLN A 138 15.02 -3.01 -0.50
C GLN A 138 16.10 -4.10 -0.52
#